data_AF-A0AAN6MJN5-F1
#
_entry.id   AF-A0AAN6MJN5-F1
#
_cell.length_a   1.000
_cell.length_b   1.000
_cell.length_c   1.000
_cell.angle_alpha   90.00
_cell.angle_beta   90.00
_cell.angle_gamma   90.00
#
_symmetry.space_group_name_H-M   'P 1'
#
loop_
_entity.id
_entity.type
_entity.pdbx_description
1 polymer ?
#
loop_
_entity_poly.entity_id
_entity_poly.type
_entity_poly.pdbx_seq_one_letter_code
_entity_poly.pdbx_strand_id
1 'polypeptide(L)'
;MMQQFVGSSIENFHQTWQIYNQINQLQGNLDFVTLTAGCNDLCLVDIIKDCIVLTFYGDATCDAILPKAGQNLQDILRANIKEMLLALNSKMATDGIVVCNNYARFFNTDNEK
;
A
#
# COMPACT_ATOMS: atom_id res chain seq x y z
N MET A 1 -31.00 1.30 0.23
CA MET A 1 -30.06 1.55 1.34
C MET A 1 -28.67 1.45 0.76
N MET A 2 -28.00 2.59 0.56
CA MET A 2 -26.73 2.66 -0.17
C MET A 2 -25.61 2.37 0.83
N GLN A 3 -24.95 1.21 0.72
CA GLN A 3 -23.73 0.93 1.48
C GLN A 3 -22.63 1.83 0.92
N GLN A 4 -22.43 2.97 1.57
CA GLN A 4 -21.27 3.81 1.35
C GLN A 4 -20.03 3.04 1.84
N PHE A 5 -19.26 2.46 0.93
CA PHE A 5 -17.87 2.07 1.19
C PHE A 5 -17.00 3.33 1.16
N VAL A 6 -17.17 4.21 2.16
CA VAL A 6 -16.10 5.15 2.52
C VAL A 6 -15.11 4.32 3.32
N GLY A 7 -13.84 4.32 2.89
CA GLY A 7 -12.77 3.48 3.43
C GLY A 7 -12.87 3.27 4.92
N SER A 8 -12.70 2.01 5.35
CA SER A 8 -12.71 1.59 6.74
C SER A 8 -12.06 2.65 7.63
N SER A 9 -12.71 2.96 8.75
CA SER A 9 -12.21 3.79 9.84
C SER A 9 -10.69 3.67 9.99
N ILE A 10 -10.02 4.79 10.35
CA ILE A 10 -8.57 4.94 10.59
C ILE A 10 -8.11 4.12 11.82
N GLU A 11 -8.57 2.88 11.94
CA GLU A 11 -8.28 1.94 13.00
C GLU A 11 -7.51 0.73 12.45
N ASN A 12 -7.55 0.46 11.13
CA ASN A 12 -6.88 -0.69 10.52
C ASN A 12 -6.07 -0.31 9.28
N PHE A 13 -4.74 -0.31 9.42
CA PHE A 13 -3.80 -0.24 8.30
C PHE A 13 -3.73 -1.63 7.62
N HIS A 14 -4.18 -1.73 6.36
CA HIS A 14 -4.28 -3.01 5.63
C HIS A 14 -2.96 -3.39 4.93
N GLN A 15 -2.35 -4.53 5.27
CA GLN A 15 -1.34 -5.19 4.45
C GLN A 15 -1.95 -5.69 3.14
N THR A 16 -1.14 -5.93 2.11
CA THR A 16 -1.65 -6.32 0.78
C THR A 16 -2.51 -7.59 0.82
N TRP A 17 -2.22 -8.55 1.71
CA TRP A 17 -3.07 -9.75 1.87
C TRP A 17 -4.48 -9.45 2.40
N GLN A 18 -4.66 -8.38 3.19
CA GLN A 18 -5.98 -7.96 3.66
C GLN A 18 -6.78 -7.34 2.53
N ILE A 19 -6.11 -6.59 1.63
CA ILE A 19 -6.73 -6.05 0.41
C ILE A 19 -7.11 -7.19 -0.54
N TYR A 20 -6.27 -8.22 -0.66
CA TYR A 20 -6.61 -9.45 -1.39
C TYR A 20 -7.92 -10.09 -0.87
N ASN A 21 -8.10 -10.16 0.45
CA ASN A 21 -9.34 -10.65 1.04
C ASN A 21 -10.55 -9.73 0.77
N GLN A 22 -10.36 -8.41 0.81
CA GLN A 22 -11.41 -7.45 0.43
C GLN A 22 -11.84 -7.68 -1.04
N ILE A 23 -10.88 -7.88 -1.94
CA ILE A 23 -11.13 -8.16 -3.36
C ILE A 23 -11.95 -9.45 -3.54
N ASN A 24 -11.61 -10.51 -2.82
CA ASN A 24 -12.33 -11.78 -2.93
C ASN A 24 -13.81 -11.66 -2.53
N GLN A 25 -14.12 -10.73 -1.63
CA GLN A 25 -15.48 -10.43 -1.18
C GLN A 25 -16.26 -9.52 -2.14
N LEU A 26 -15.61 -8.90 -3.12
CA LEU A 26 -16.28 -8.08 -4.12
C LEU A 26 -17.17 -8.93 -5.03
N GLN A 27 -18.33 -8.36 -5.38
CA GLN A 27 -19.12 -8.82 -6.50
C GLN A 27 -18.37 -8.50 -7.81
N GLY A 28 -18.49 -9.39 -8.79
CA GLY A 28 -17.80 -9.22 -10.08
C GLY A 28 -18.50 -8.24 -11.02
N ASN A 29 -17.99 -8.16 -12.26
CA ASN A 29 -18.45 -7.22 -13.29
C ASN A 29 -18.28 -5.75 -12.87
N LEU A 30 -17.13 -5.44 -12.27
CA LEU A 30 -16.77 -4.09 -11.87
C LEU A 30 -16.26 -3.28 -13.08
N ASP A 31 -16.86 -2.13 -13.35
CA ASP A 31 -16.45 -1.26 -14.46
C ASP A 31 -15.26 -0.34 -14.08
N PHE A 32 -15.09 -0.03 -12.79
CA PHE A 32 -14.06 0.88 -12.31
C PHE A 32 -13.62 0.56 -10.89
N VAL A 33 -12.30 0.48 -10.68
CA VAL A 33 -11.69 0.32 -9.35
C VAL A 33 -10.50 1.26 -9.23
N THR A 34 -10.41 1.96 -8.11
CA THR A 34 -9.22 2.68 -7.67
C THR A 34 -8.67 2.02 -6.42
N LEU A 35 -7.35 1.86 -6.33
CA LEU A 35 -6.71 1.30 -5.14
C LEU A 35 -5.34 1.92 -4.84
N THR A 36 -4.96 1.87 -3.57
CA THR A 36 -3.61 2.14 -3.05
C THR A 36 -3.23 0.96 -2.15
N ALA A 37 -2.09 0.31 -2.42
CA ALA A 37 -1.65 -0.88 -1.68
C ALA A 37 -0.12 -0.88 -1.49
N GLY A 38 0.36 -1.68 -0.54
CA GLY A 38 1.79 -1.93 -0.35
C GLY A 38 2.48 -1.18 0.79
N CYS A 39 1.93 -0.05 1.25
CA CYS A 39 2.50 0.75 2.35
C CYS A 39 2.87 -0.09 3.58
N ASN A 40 1.94 -0.96 3.98
CA ASN A 40 2.01 -1.70 5.23
C ASN A 40 2.87 -2.96 5.11
N ASP A 41 3.06 -3.49 3.90
CA ASP A 41 4.05 -4.55 3.63
C ASP A 41 5.48 -4.01 3.74
N LEU A 42 5.67 -2.71 3.49
CA LEU A 42 6.95 -2.01 3.61
C LEU A 42 7.24 -1.45 5.00
N CYS A 43 6.32 -1.64 5.97
CA CYS A 43 6.43 -1.01 7.30
C CYS A 43 6.60 0.52 7.23
N LEU A 44 5.97 1.20 6.25
CA LEU A 44 6.19 2.63 6.03
C LEU A 44 5.84 3.49 7.26
N VAL A 45 4.87 3.05 8.07
CA VAL A 45 4.53 3.72 9.34
C VAL A 45 5.73 3.75 10.29
N ASP A 46 6.47 2.65 10.39
CA ASP A 46 7.66 2.57 11.24
C ASP A 46 8.78 3.45 10.69
N ILE A 47 8.95 3.52 9.36
CA ILE A 47 9.90 4.44 8.71
C ILE A 47 9.54 5.90 9.04
N ILE A 48 8.27 6.31 8.86
CA ILE A 48 7.84 7.68 9.16
C ILE A 48 8.07 7.99 10.64
N LYS A 49 7.69 7.06 11.51
CA LYS A 49 7.83 7.22 12.95
C LYS A 49 9.31 7.36 13.35
N ASP A 50 10.17 6.44 12.91
CA ASP A 50 11.55 6.34 13.39
C ASP A 50 12.50 7.30 12.66
N CYS A 51 12.26 7.58 11.38
CA CYS A 51 13.11 8.47 10.58
C CYS A 51 12.66 9.94 10.56
N ILE A 52 11.36 10.23 10.79
CA ILE A 52 10.81 11.59 10.57
C ILE A 52 10.27 12.18 11.88
N VAL A 53 9.49 11.41 12.64
CA VAL A 53 8.76 11.94 13.81
C VAL A 53 9.59 11.84 15.11
N LEU A 54 10.28 10.73 15.32
CA LEU A 54 11.03 10.42 16.55
C LEU A 54 12.55 10.47 16.33
N THR A 55 13.00 11.48 15.60
CA THR A 55 14.42 11.68 15.24
C THR A 55 15.36 11.81 16.44
N PHE A 56 14.83 12.00 17.65
CA PHE A 56 15.62 12.06 18.90
C PHE A 56 16.26 10.72 19.29
N TYR A 57 15.82 9.58 18.72
CA TYR A 57 16.50 8.28 18.91
C TYR A 57 17.78 8.15 18.04
N GLY A 58 18.03 9.13 17.16
CA GLY A 58 19.22 9.20 16.32
C GLY A 58 19.13 8.35 15.05
N ASP A 59 20.07 8.61 14.13
CA ASP A 59 20.10 8.02 12.78
C ASP A 59 20.14 6.48 12.79
N ALA A 60 20.70 5.88 13.84
CA ALA A 60 20.83 4.42 13.98
C ALA A 60 19.48 3.68 13.94
N THR A 61 18.38 4.27 14.42
CA THR A 61 17.05 3.65 14.34
C THR A 61 16.51 3.69 12.91
N CYS A 62 16.71 4.81 12.21
CA CYS A 62 16.33 4.94 10.81
C CYS A 62 17.16 4.01 9.90
N ASP A 63 18.47 3.93 10.12
CA ASP A 63 19.38 3.09 9.36
C ASP A 63 19.07 1.59 9.52
N ALA A 64 18.44 1.19 10.62
CA ALA A 64 18.03 -0.20 10.84
C ALA A 64 16.75 -0.58 10.09
N ILE A 65 15.79 0.33 9.94
CA ILE A 65 14.49 0.04 9.30
C ILE A 65 14.55 0.13 7.77
N LEU A 66 15.41 1.00 7.22
CA LEU A 66 15.53 1.22 5.76
C LEU A 66 15.96 -0.05 4.98
N PRO A 67 16.97 -0.84 5.40
CA PRO A 67 17.33 -2.08 4.72
C PRO A 67 16.21 -3.12 4.78
N LYS A 68 15.48 -3.17 5.89
CA LYS A 68 14.35 -4.10 6.05
C LYS A 68 13.21 -3.76 5.10
N ALA A 69 12.89 -2.47 4.97
CA ALA A 69 11.92 -1.99 3.99
C ALA A 69 12.38 -2.29 2.56
N GLY A 70 13.67 -2.10 2.26
CA GLY A 70 14.27 -2.45 0.96
C GLY A 70 14.16 -3.93 0.61
N GLN A 71 14.38 -4.82 1.58
CA GLN A 71 14.18 -6.28 1.41
C GLN A 71 12.70 -6.61 1.17
N ASN A 72 11.80 -6.09 2.00
CA ASN A 72 10.37 -6.34 1.85
C ASN A 72 9.85 -5.85 0.49
N LEU A 73 10.41 -4.76 -0.05
CA LEU A 73 10.09 -4.27 -1.38
C LEU A 73 10.42 -5.29 -2.49
N GLN A 74 11.59 -5.91 -2.41
CA GLN A 74 12.05 -6.89 -3.41
C GLN A 74 11.35 -8.24 -3.25
N ASP A 75 11.25 -8.73 -2.01
CA ASP A 75 10.94 -10.13 -1.74
C ASP A 75 9.44 -10.38 -1.51
N ILE A 76 8.72 -9.39 -0.96
CA ILE A 76 7.35 -9.55 -0.47
C ILE A 76 6.38 -8.75 -1.33
N LEU A 77 6.63 -7.44 -1.47
CA LEU A 77 5.66 -6.53 -2.05
C LEU A 77 5.30 -6.90 -3.48
N ARG A 78 6.31 -7.23 -4.31
CA ARG A 78 6.09 -7.55 -5.72
C ARG A 78 5.18 -8.76 -5.90
N ALA A 79 5.38 -9.82 -5.11
CA ALA A 79 4.56 -11.02 -5.17
C ALA A 79 3.12 -10.72 -4.71
N ASN A 80 2.99 -10.05 -3.55
CA ASN A 80 1.68 -9.73 -2.98
C ASN A 80 0.84 -8.84 -3.89
N ILE A 81 1.44 -7.80 -4.49
CA ILE A 81 0.73 -6.90 -5.42
C ILE A 81 0.30 -7.65 -6.68
N LYS A 82 1.15 -8.54 -7.21
CA LYS A 82 0.79 -9.36 -8.37
C LYS A 82 -0.42 -10.25 -8.06
N GLU A 83 -0.42 -10.96 -6.94
CA GLU A 83 -1.53 -11.83 -6.56
C GLU A 83 -2.83 -11.05 -6.32
N MET A 84 -2.73 -9.89 -5.66
CA MET A 84 -3.84 -8.97 -5.47
C MET A 84 -4.44 -8.49 -6.79
N LEU A 85 -3.60 -8.06 -7.75
CA LEU A 85 -4.07 -7.60 -9.06
C LEU A 85 -4.67 -8.72 -9.90
N LEU A 86 -4.15 -9.95 -9.81
CA LEU A 86 -4.73 -11.12 -10.47
C LEU A 86 -6.10 -11.47 -9.89
N ALA A 87 -6.26 -11.42 -8.56
CA ALA A 87 -7.55 -11.60 -7.91
C ALA A 87 -8.54 -10.52 -8.35
N LEU A 88 -8.11 -9.25 -8.41
CA LEU A 88 -8.95 -8.14 -8.85
C LEU A 88 -9.39 -8.30 -10.30
N ASN A 89 -8.48 -8.72 -11.19
CA ASN A 89 -8.79 -8.95 -12.59
C ASN A 89 -9.95 -9.96 -12.78
N SER A 90 -10.06 -10.97 -11.91
CA SER A 90 -11.18 -11.92 -11.94
C SER A 90 -12.55 -11.30 -11.59
N LYS A 91 -12.56 -10.09 -11.03
CA LYS A 91 -13.76 -9.34 -10.63
C LYS A 91 -14.12 -8.22 -11.60
N MET A 92 -13.21 -7.80 -12.47
CA MET A 92 -13.45 -6.69 -13.41
C MET A 92 -14.32 -7.13 -14.60
N ALA A 93 -15.10 -6.19 -15.13
CA ALA A 93 -15.72 -6.32 -16.44
C ALA A 93 -14.65 -6.33 -17.55
N THR A 94 -14.99 -6.84 -18.74
CA THR A 94 -14.06 -6.94 -19.89
C THR A 94 -13.39 -5.61 -20.23
N ASP A 95 -14.15 -4.52 -20.19
CA ASP A 95 -13.69 -3.15 -20.48
C ASP A 95 -13.50 -2.31 -19.20
N GLY A 96 -13.46 -2.97 -18.04
CA GLY A 96 -13.31 -2.31 -16.75
C GLY A 96 -11.92 -1.72 -16.57
N ILE A 97 -11.85 -0.60 -15.85
CA ILE A 97 -10.61 0.15 -15.63
C ILE A 97 -10.14 0.00 -14.18
N VAL A 98 -8.86 -0.34 -14.00
CA VAL A 98 -8.20 -0.34 -12.69
C VAL A 98 -7.16 0.79 -12.65
N VAL A 99 -7.27 1.65 -11.65
CA VAL A 99 -6.31 2.71 -11.37
C VAL A 99 -5.56 2.38 -10.08
N CYS A 100 -4.26 2.11 -10.19
CA CYS A 100 -3.37 1.95 -9.05
C CYS A 100 -2.73 3.30 -8.72
N ASN A 101 -3.14 3.89 -7.60
CA ASN A 101 -2.56 5.14 -7.13
C ASN A 101 -1.30 4.85 -6.31
N ASN A 102 -0.20 5.49 -6.70
CA ASN A 102 1.05 5.45 -5.95
C ASN A 102 1.07 6.49 -4.82
N TYR A 103 2.02 6.34 -3.91
CA TYR A 103 2.25 7.31 -2.83
C TYR A 103 2.99 8.56 -3.34
N ALA A 104 2.72 9.69 -2.69
CA ALA A 104 3.47 10.92 -2.92
C ALA A 104 4.90 10.81 -2.37
N ARG A 105 5.82 11.59 -2.94
CA ARG A 105 7.16 11.78 -2.36
C ARG A 105 7.04 12.52 -1.03
N PHE A 106 7.72 12.05 0.02
CA PHE A 106 7.73 12.71 1.33
C PHE A 106 8.64 13.94 1.37
N PHE A 107 9.78 13.88 0.67
CA PHE A 107 10.79 14.94 0.66
C PHE A 107 10.99 15.50 -0.74
N ASN A 108 11.25 16.80 -0.81
CA ASN A 108 11.64 17.48 -2.03
C ASN A 108 13.16 17.44 -2.17
N THR A 109 13.66 16.76 -3.19
CA THR A 109 15.09 16.62 -3.47
C THR A 109 15.55 17.51 -4.65
N ASP A 110 14.68 18.38 -5.16
CA ASP A 110 14.93 19.16 -6.39
C ASP A 110 16.10 20.16 -6.24
N ASN A 111 16.49 20.47 -5.00
CA ASN A 111 17.64 21.35 -4.68
C ASN A 111 18.79 20.62 -3.95
N GLU A 112 18.73 19.30 -3.84
CA GLU A 112 19.84 18.51 -3.28
C GLU A 112 20.96 18.41 -4.33
N LYS A 113 22.20 18.66 -3.89
CA LYS A 113 23.39 18.72 -4.76
C LYS A 113 24.09 17.37 -4.86
#